data_AF-A0A7C6AX91-F1
#
_entry.id   AF-A0A7C6AX91-F1
#
_cell.length_a   1.000
_cell.length_b   1.000
_cell.length_c   1.000
_cell.angle_alpha   90.00
_cell.angle_beta   90.00
_cell.angle_gamma   90.00
#
_symmetry.space_group_name_H-M   'P 1'
#
loop_
_entity.id
_entity.type
_entity.pdbx_description
1 polymer ?
#
loop_
_entity_poly.entity_id
_entity_poly.type
_entity_poly.pdbx_seq_one_letter_code
_entity_poly.pdbx_strand_id
1 'polypeptide(L)' 'MNAHKRREIFERLRAENPQPTTELHYSTPFELLIAVILSAQATDKGVNKAT' A
#
# COMPACT_ATOMS: atom_id res chain seq x y z
N MET A 1 17.03 1.76 -17.74
CA MET A 1 15.98 0.76 -17.39
C MET A 1 15.17 0.47 -18.65
N ASN A 2 15.12 -0.76 -19.18
CA ASN A 2 14.39 -1.07 -20.43
C ASN A 2 13.05 -1.78 -20.17
N ALA A 3 12.25 -2.00 -21.22
CA ALA A 3 10.92 -2.62 -21.09
C ALA A 3 10.98 -4.07 -20.57
N HIS A 4 11.94 -4.87 -21.04
CA HIS A 4 12.13 -6.25 -20.58
C HIS A 4 12.40 -6.33 -19.08
N LYS A 5 13.36 -5.54 -18.60
CA LYS A 5 13.76 -5.51 -17.19
C LYS A 5 12.61 -5.05 -16.27
N ARG A 6 11.79 -4.08 -16.70
CA ARG A 6 10.60 -3.66 -15.93
C ARG A 6 9.59 -4.79 -15.79
N ARG A 7 9.31 -5.52 -16.87
CA ARG A 7 8.38 -6.65 -16.85
C ARG A 7 8.85 -7.75 -15.91
N GLU A 8 10.13 -8.11 -16.00
CA GLU A 8 10.73 -9.13 -15.14
C GLU A 8 10.67 -8.74 -13.65
N ILE A 9 10.87 -7.46 -13.32
CA ILE A 9 10.71 -6.95 -11.93
C ILE A 9 9.27 -7.17 -11.45
N PHE A 10 8.26 -6.73 -12.21
CA PHE A 10 6.86 -6.88 -11.80
C PHE A 10 6.41 -8.35 -11.74
N GLU A 11 6.92 -9.21 -12.62
CA GLU A 11 6.66 -10.66 -12.58
C GLU A 11 7.19 -11.28 -11.28
N ARG A 12 8.41 -10.93 -10.87
CA ARG A 12 8.99 -11.39 -9.60
C ARG A 12 8.24 -10.85 -8.38
N LEU A 13 7.91 -9.56 -8.37
CA LEU A 13 7.16 -8.94 -7.26
C LEU A 13 5.77 -9.56 -7.09
N ARG A 14 5.07 -9.84 -8.21
CA ARG A 14 3.76 -10.51 -8.19
C ARG A 14 3.86 -11.96 -7.75
N ALA A 15 4.93 -12.67 -8.10
CA ALA A 15 5.15 -14.05 -7.64
C ALA A 15 5.39 -14.10 -6.13
N GLU A 16 6.12 -13.14 -5.58
CA GLU A 16 6.42 -13.04 -4.15
C GLU A 16 5.21 -12.59 -3.31
N ASN A 17 4.47 -11.58 -3.79
CA ASN A 17 3.24 -11.11 -3.16
C ASN A 17 2.11 -11.03 -4.20
N PRO A 18 1.28 -12.09 -4.34
CA PRO A 18 0.22 -12.14 -5.35
C PRO A 18 -0.92 -11.16 -5.13
N GLN A 19 -1.14 -10.71 -3.89
CA GLN A 19 -2.24 -9.82 -3.51
C GLN A 19 -1.73 -8.73 -2.54
N PRO A 20 -0.84 -7.83 -2.99
CA PRO A 20 -0.34 -6.76 -2.14
C PRO A 20 -1.49 -5.80 -1.81
N THR A 21 -1.58 -5.41 -0.55
CA THR A 21 -2.56 -4.43 -0.05
C THR A 21 -1.85 -3.35 0.77
N THR A 22 -2.57 -2.30 1.16
CA THR A 22 -2.05 -1.24 2.03
C THR A 22 -1.78 -1.75 3.46
N GLU A 23 -0.86 -1.09 4.17
CA GLU A 23 -0.58 -1.35 5.59
C GLU A 23 -1.54 -0.57 6.52
N LEU A 24 -2.38 0.31 5.97
CA LEU A 24 -3.41 1.03 6.73
C LEU A 24 -4.53 0.08 7.14
N HIS A 25 -4.97 0.15 8.39
CA HIS A 25 -6.12 -0.60 8.89
C HIS A 25 -7.43 0.09 8.50
N TYR A 26 -8.34 -0.66 7.88
CA TYR A 26 -9.68 -0.17 7.52
C TYR A 26 -10.64 -1.34 7.29
N SER A 27 -11.93 -1.12 7.53
CA SER A 27 -13.02 -2.06 7.26
C SER A 27 -13.98 -1.53 6.19
N THR A 28 -14.00 -0.22 5.94
CA THR A 28 -14.88 0.43 4.97
C THR A 28 -14.10 1.36 4.03
N PRO A 29 -14.60 1.64 2.82
CA PRO A 29 -13.99 2.62 1.93
C PRO A 29 -13.89 4.02 2.56
N PHE A 30 -14.82 4.36 3.46
CA PHE A 30 -14.80 5.62 4.20
C PHE A 30 -13.65 5.66 5.21
N GLU A 31 -13.45 4.60 5.99
CA GLU A 31 -12.29 4.50 6.89
C GLU A 31 -10.96 4.62 6.13
N LEU A 32 -10.83 3.94 4.99
CA LEU A 32 -9.62 4.04 4.16
C LEU A 32 -9.39 5.48 3.69
N LEU A 33 -10.44 6.18 3.27
CA LEU A 33 -10.34 7.59 2.86
C LEU A 33 -9.79 8.46 4.00
N ILE A 34 -10.31 8.29 5.22
CA ILE A 34 -9.82 9.04 6.39
C ILE A 34 -8.38 8.67 6.73
N ALA A 35 -8.04 7.38 6.74
CA ALA A 35 -6.67 6.92 7.00
C ALA A 35 -5.66 7.49 5.98
N VAL A 36 -6.03 7.56 4.70
CA VAL A 36 -5.19 8.17 3.64
C VAL A 36 -5.04 9.68 3.82
N ILE A 37 -6.08 10.38 4.26
CA ILE A 37 -5.97 11.82 4.55
C ILE A 37 -4.99 12.06 5.72
N LEU A 38 -5.04 11.22 6.75
CA LEU A 38 -4.17 11.32 7.92
C LEU A 38 -2.72 10.86 7.67
N SER A 39 -2.45 10.13 6.59
CA SER A 39 -1.11 9.64 6.29
C SER A 39 -0.14 10.69 5.75
N ALA A 40 -0.64 11.90 5.44
CA ALA A 40 0.18 13.00 4.96
C ALA A 40 1.33 13.32 5.95
N GLN A 41 2.57 13.06 5.51
CA GLN A 41 3.79 13.21 6.34
C GLN A 41 3.75 12.43 7.67
N ALA A 42 2.94 11.37 7.76
CA ALA A 42 2.86 10.46 8.90
C ALA A 42 3.38 9.06 8.51
N THR A 43 3.49 8.18 9.50
CA THR A 43 3.75 6.75 9.27
C THR A 43 2.45 5.97 9.39
N ASP A 44 2.29 4.89 8.63
CA ASP A 44 1.10 4.02 8.72
C ASP A 44 0.87 3.52 10.15
N LYS A 45 1.95 3.25 10.90
CA LYS A 45 1.89 2.94 12.34
C LYS A 45 1.30 4.07 13.19
N GLY A 46 1.58 5.32 12.84
CA GLY A 46 1.00 6.49 13.50
C GLY A 46 -0.48 6.66 13.16
N VAL A 47 -0.83 6.47 11.89
CA VAL A 47 -2.22 6.54 11.42
C VAL A 47 -3.08 5.44 12.06
N ASN A 48 -2.62 4.18 12.03
CA ASN A 48 -3.32 3.03 12.62
C ASN A 48 -3.48 3.10 14.16
N LYS A 49 -2.79 4.03 14.83
CA LYS A 49 -3.03 4.35 16.25
C LYS A 49 -4.11 5.40 16.45
N ALA A 50 -4.35 6.23 15.45
CA ALA A 50 -5.31 7.33 15.48
C ALA A 50 -6.68 6.95 14.89
N THR A 51 -6.70 5.98 13.97
CA THR A 51 -7.89 5.39 13.35
C THR A 51 -8.15 4.00 13.91
#